data_AF-A0A958RMV4-F1
#
_entry.id   AF-A0A958RMV4-F1
#
_cell.length_a   1.000
_cell.length_b   1.000
_cell.length_c   1.000
_cell.angle_alpha   90.00
_cell.angle_beta   90.00
_cell.angle_gamma   90.00
#
_symmetry.space_group_name_H-M   'P 1'
#
loop_
_entity.id
_entity.type
_entity.pdbx_description
1 polymer ?
#
loop_
_entity_poly.entity_id
_entity_poly.type
_entity_poly.pdbx_seq_one_letter_code
_entity_poly.pdbx_strand_id
1 'polypeptide(L)'
;MSLTRWQPRSEHSSPNAPVSMPGLMWKILQARGLTSKDEVTAHLSPTLQNLTNPYELDGMDEAVERLVRAFKNQEKIVLYGDFDLDGTSGLALLLKGLTLLGFENLETYQPKRLSEGYGLHRHAIEKFHAEGRSLVITVDVGITANEAVDRANELGMDVIITDH
;
A
#
# COMPACT_ATOMS: atom_id res chain seq x y z
N MET A 1 21.71 30.36 -1.63
CA MET A 1 21.33 29.85 -0.30
C MET A 1 19.88 30.22 -0.03
N SER A 2 19.01 29.23 0.14
CA SER A 2 17.63 29.47 0.58
C SER A 2 17.67 30.01 2.02
N LEU A 3 17.18 31.23 2.25
CA LEU A 3 17.01 31.76 3.59
C LEU A 3 15.83 31.03 4.24
N THR A 4 16.08 30.26 5.29
CA THR A 4 15.04 29.66 6.12
C THR A 4 14.12 30.76 6.65
N ARG A 5 12.82 30.64 6.40
CA ARG A 5 11.79 31.58 6.89
C ARG A 5 11.02 30.93 8.03
N TRP A 6 10.96 31.63 9.16
CA TRP A 6 10.08 31.26 10.26
C TRP A 6 8.66 31.73 9.95
N GLN A 7 7.70 30.82 9.96
CA GLN A 7 6.28 31.13 9.78
C GLN A 7 5.50 30.54 10.95
N PRO A 8 4.78 31.35 11.75
CA PRO A 8 3.82 30.83 12.70
C PRO A 8 2.67 30.17 11.92
N ARG A 9 2.24 28.98 12.37
CA ARG A 9 0.97 28.41 11.88
C ARG A 9 -0.19 29.23 12.45
N SER A 10 -1.23 29.44 11.66
CA SER A 10 -2.38 30.28 12.02
C SER A 10 -2.97 29.89 13.38
N GLU A 11 -3.25 30.90 14.21
CA GLU A 11 -3.99 30.69 15.45
C GLU A 11 -5.44 30.41 15.11
N HIS A 12 -5.87 29.15 15.27
CA HIS A 12 -7.29 28.83 15.26
C HIS A 12 -7.88 29.29 16.61
N SER A 13 -8.90 30.13 16.57
CA SER A 13 -9.67 30.53 17.75
C SER A 13 -10.63 29.40 18.15
N SER A 14 -10.08 28.24 18.49
CA SER A 14 -10.86 27.06 18.89
C SER A 14 -10.91 26.95 20.43
N PRO A 15 -11.93 26.28 20.99
CA PRO A 15 -12.26 26.34 22.42
C PRO A 15 -11.10 25.96 23.35
N ASN A 16 -11.22 26.30 24.63
CA ASN A 16 -10.23 25.97 25.66
C ASN A 16 -9.84 24.48 25.62
N ALA A 17 -8.57 24.21 25.93
CA ALA A 17 -8.04 22.86 25.96
C ALA A 17 -8.91 21.92 26.83
N PRO A 18 -9.09 20.64 26.42
CA PRO A 18 -9.68 19.65 27.30
C PRO A 18 -8.94 19.63 28.65
N VAL A 19 -9.66 19.48 29.76
CA VAL A 19 -9.11 19.51 31.14
C VAL A 19 -7.94 18.52 31.31
N SER A 20 -7.92 17.43 30.54
CA SER A 20 -6.89 16.39 30.56
C SER A 20 -5.65 16.69 29.70
N MET A 21 -5.56 17.84 29.03
CA MET A 21 -4.48 18.13 28.07
C MET A 21 -3.83 19.50 28.34
N PRO A 22 -2.49 19.58 28.43
CA PRO A 22 -1.78 20.85 28.53
C PRO A 22 -2.13 21.80 27.38
N GLY A 23 -2.37 23.08 27.69
CA GLY A 23 -2.80 24.07 26.70
C GLY A 23 -1.85 24.26 25.51
N LEU A 24 -0.54 24.06 25.70
CA LEU A 24 0.44 24.10 24.61
C LEU A 24 0.25 22.94 23.61
N MET A 25 -0.01 21.72 24.10
CA MET A 25 -0.27 20.56 23.23
C MET A 25 -1.54 20.78 22.40
N TRP A 26 -2.58 21.31 23.03
CA TRP A 26 -3.82 21.66 22.34
C TRP A 26 -3.62 22.68 21.23
N LYS A 27 -2.86 23.76 21.47
CA LYS A 27 -2.50 24.74 20.43
C LYS A 27 -1.74 24.12 19.25
N ILE A 28 -0.80 23.20 19.53
CA ILE A 28 -0.05 22.50 18.49
C ILE A 28 -0.97 21.60 17.64
N LEU A 29 -1.92 20.90 18.27
CA LEU A 29 -2.88 20.02 17.58
C LEU A 29 -3.86 20.83 16.72
N GLN A 30 -4.36 21.96 17.22
CA GLN A 30 -5.17 22.89 16.42
C GLN A 30 -4.40 23.44 15.22
N ALA A 31 -3.12 23.80 15.40
CA ALA A 31 -2.25 24.22 14.31
C ALA A 31 -1.94 23.08 13.30
N ARG A 32 -2.35 21.85 13.58
CA ARG A 32 -2.33 20.70 12.66
C ARG A 32 -3.71 20.39 12.07
N GLY A 33 -4.72 21.21 12.34
CA GLY A 33 -6.09 21.04 11.85
C GLY A 33 -6.98 20.18 12.74
N LEU A 34 -6.51 19.73 13.91
CA LEU A 34 -7.29 18.94 14.86
C LEU A 34 -7.98 19.88 15.85
N THR A 35 -9.27 20.14 15.64
CA THR A 35 -10.02 21.20 16.30
C THR A 35 -11.06 20.70 17.29
N SER A 36 -11.41 19.41 17.23
CA SER A 36 -12.30 18.77 18.20
C SER A 36 -11.58 17.75 19.07
N LYS A 37 -12.17 17.45 20.23
CA LYS A 37 -11.67 16.39 21.12
C LYS A 37 -11.68 15.03 20.43
N ASP A 38 -12.72 14.74 19.65
CA ASP A 38 -12.89 13.46 18.97
C ASP A 38 -11.85 13.29 17.85
N GLU A 39 -11.58 14.34 17.07
CA GLU A 39 -10.48 14.36 16.08
C GLU A 39 -9.13 14.10 16.74
N VAL A 40 -8.86 14.75 17.88
CA VAL A 40 -7.61 14.54 18.63
C VAL A 40 -7.50 13.13 19.16
N THR A 41 -8.58 12.58 19.73
CA THR A 41 -8.58 11.19 20.23
C THR A 41 -8.39 10.19 19.09
N ALA A 42 -9.11 10.34 17.98
CA ALA A 42 -8.97 9.48 16.81
C ALA A 42 -7.55 9.53 16.22
N HIS A 43 -6.92 10.71 16.20
CA HIS A 43 -5.57 10.88 15.67
C HIS A 43 -4.47 10.35 16.59
N LEU A 44 -4.58 10.56 17.91
CA LEU A 44 -3.54 10.17 18.88
C LEU A 44 -3.71 8.74 19.40
N SER A 45 -4.88 8.15 19.25
CA SER A 45 -5.18 6.80 19.73
C SER A 45 -6.04 6.03 18.72
N PRO A 46 -5.56 5.87 17.48
CA PRO A 46 -6.31 5.13 16.47
C PRO A 46 -6.43 3.65 16.87
N THR A 47 -7.56 3.07 16.54
CA THR A 47 -7.84 1.63 16.63
C THR A 47 -8.09 1.06 15.25
N LEU A 48 -8.08 -0.26 15.11
CA LEU A 48 -8.47 -0.91 13.85
C LEU A 48 -9.92 -0.60 13.44
N GLN A 49 -10.80 -0.20 14.37
CA GLN A 49 -12.16 0.23 14.04
C GLN A 49 -12.19 1.60 13.36
N ASN A 50 -11.10 2.37 13.39
CA ASN A 50 -10.99 3.64 12.68
C ASN A 50 -10.55 3.48 11.22
N LEU A 51 -10.20 2.26 10.78
CA LEU A 51 -9.92 1.99 9.38
C LEU A 51 -11.21 2.04 8.56
N THR A 52 -11.13 2.67 7.40
CA THR A 52 -12.19 2.65 6.39
C THR A 52 -12.42 1.23 5.89
N ASN A 53 -13.63 0.95 5.38
CA ASN A 53 -13.91 -0.32 4.74
C ASN A 53 -12.97 -0.49 3.52
N PRO A 54 -12.18 -1.58 3.43
CA PRO A 54 -11.26 -1.79 2.31
C PRO A 54 -11.95 -1.87 0.95
N TYR A 55 -13.25 -2.22 0.91
CA TYR A 55 -14.05 -2.22 -0.34
C TYR A 55 -14.38 -0.81 -0.86
N GLU A 56 -14.02 0.25 -0.12
CA GLU A 56 -14.07 1.62 -0.64
C GLU A 56 -12.84 1.97 -1.51
N LEU A 57 -11.84 1.09 -1.58
CA LEU A 57 -10.71 1.23 -2.50
C LEU A 57 -11.15 0.82 -3.91
N ASP A 58 -10.84 1.66 -4.90
CA ASP A 58 -11.13 1.39 -6.30
C ASP A 58 -10.50 0.05 -6.75
N GLY A 59 -11.30 -0.78 -7.41
CA GLY A 59 -10.86 -2.08 -7.94
C GLY A 59 -10.77 -3.22 -6.91
N MET A 60 -11.17 -3.00 -5.65
CA MET A 60 -11.09 -4.02 -4.60
C MET A 60 -11.96 -5.25 -4.90
N ASP A 61 -13.19 -5.04 -5.37
CA ASP A 61 -14.11 -6.15 -5.71
C ASP A 61 -13.50 -7.03 -6.81
N GLU A 62 -13.00 -6.43 -7.89
CA GLU A 62 -12.37 -7.14 -9.01
C GLU A 62 -11.11 -7.88 -8.59
N ALA A 63 -10.27 -7.26 -7.75
CA ALA A 63 -9.05 -7.88 -7.23
C ALA A 63 -9.37 -9.11 -6.36
N VAL A 64 -10.38 -9.01 -5.47
CA VAL A 64 -10.82 -10.12 -4.63
C VAL A 64 -11.40 -11.26 -5.48
N GLU A 65 -12.27 -10.96 -6.44
CA GLU A 65 -12.82 -11.96 -7.36
C GLU A 65 -11.73 -12.70 -8.14
N ARG A 66 -10.73 -11.95 -8.63
CA ARG A 66 -9.58 -12.52 -9.35
C ARG A 66 -8.72 -13.42 -8.46
N LEU A 67 -8.49 -13.00 -7.22
CA LEU A 67 -7.72 -13.76 -6.24
C LEU A 67 -8.45 -15.04 -5.81
N VAL A 68 -9.78 -14.98 -5.65
CA VAL A 68 -10.62 -16.16 -5.38
C VAL A 68 -10.57 -17.16 -6.54
N ARG A 69 -10.56 -16.67 -7.79
CA ARG A 69 -10.35 -17.54 -8.97
C ARG A 69 -8.98 -18.21 -8.93
N ALA A 70 -7.93 -17.45 -8.65
CA ALA A 70 -6.56 -17.96 -8.52
C ALA A 70 -6.48 -19.08 -7.46
N PHE A 71 -7.13 -18.86 -6.31
CA PHE A 71 -7.21 -19.83 -5.22
C PHE A 71 -7.89 -21.12 -5.64
N LYS A 72 -9.08 -21.04 -6.24
CA LYS A 72 -9.86 -22.21 -6.65
C LYS A 72 -9.11 -23.07 -7.70
N ASN A 73 -8.36 -22.41 -8.57
CA ASN A 73 -7.57 -23.06 -9.62
C ASN A 73 -6.16 -23.44 -9.17
N GLN A 74 -5.76 -23.09 -7.94
CA GLN A 74 -4.39 -23.25 -7.42
C GLN A 74 -3.33 -22.70 -8.39
N GLU A 75 -3.62 -21.53 -8.96
CA GLU A 75 -2.73 -20.83 -9.87
C GLU A 75 -1.40 -20.48 -9.21
N LYS A 76 -0.34 -20.38 -10.01
CA LYS A 76 0.96 -19.93 -9.53
C LYS A 76 1.02 -18.41 -9.54
N ILE A 77 1.20 -17.83 -8.36
CA ILE A 77 1.13 -16.38 -8.14
C ILE A 77 2.52 -15.85 -7.81
N VAL A 78 2.86 -14.68 -8.32
CA VAL A 78 4.03 -13.90 -7.89
C VAL A 78 3.55 -12.70 -7.08
N LEU A 79 4.12 -12.52 -5.90
CA LEU A 79 3.98 -11.33 -5.09
C LEU A 79 5.21 -10.45 -5.36
N TYR A 80 5.00 -9.28 -5.95
CA TYR A 80 6.06 -8.39 -6.42
C TYR A 80 6.11 -7.14 -5.55
N GLY A 81 7.09 -7.04 -4.65
CA GLY A 81 7.22 -5.90 -3.74
C GLY A 81 8.28 -4.90 -4.19
N ASP A 82 8.13 -3.64 -3.80
CA ASP A 82 9.28 -2.72 -3.78
C ASP A 82 10.37 -3.21 -2.79
N PHE A 83 11.59 -2.75 -2.99
CA PHE A 83 12.76 -3.11 -2.18
C PHE A 83 12.90 -2.31 -0.87
N ASP A 84 12.05 -1.31 -0.62
CA ASP A 84 12.10 -0.52 0.60
C ASP A 84 11.34 -1.19 1.77
N LEU A 85 11.20 -0.48 2.90
CA LEU A 85 10.58 -1.04 4.09
C LEU A 85 9.08 -1.32 3.89
N ASP A 86 8.35 -0.43 3.22
CA ASP A 86 6.91 -0.60 3.06
C ASP A 86 6.63 -1.77 2.13
N GLY A 87 7.23 -1.78 0.94
CA GLY A 87 7.20 -2.91 0.01
C GLY A 87 7.64 -4.24 0.63
N THR A 88 8.75 -4.28 1.38
CA THR A 88 9.21 -5.52 2.03
C THR A 88 8.24 -6.00 3.11
N SER A 89 7.71 -5.09 3.92
CA SER A 89 6.81 -5.45 5.02
C SER A 89 5.43 -5.89 4.50
N GLY A 90 4.90 -5.20 3.49
CA GLY A 90 3.66 -5.56 2.81
C GLY A 90 3.77 -6.90 2.09
N LEU A 91 4.90 -7.16 1.42
CA LEU A 91 5.18 -8.44 0.77
C LEU A 91 5.18 -9.60 1.79
N ALA A 92 5.83 -9.42 2.95
CA ALA A 92 5.82 -10.40 4.03
C ALA A 92 4.42 -10.61 4.62
N LEU A 93 3.64 -9.53 4.79
CA LEU A 93 2.26 -9.59 5.27
C LEU A 93 1.36 -10.36 4.30
N LEU A 94 1.43 -10.04 3.01
CA LEU A 94 0.62 -10.65 1.97
C LEU A 94 0.98 -12.13 1.78
N LEU A 95 2.28 -12.47 1.73
CA LEU A 95 2.75 -13.86 1.68
C LEU A 95 2.18 -14.66 2.86
N LYS A 96 2.32 -14.13 4.07
CA LYS A 96 1.83 -14.81 5.28
C LYS A 96 0.31 -14.95 5.27
N GLY A 97 -0.41 -13.90 4.91
CA GLY A 97 -1.88 -13.91 4.84
C GLY A 97 -2.41 -14.93 3.85
N LEU A 98 -1.90 -14.92 2.62
CA LEU A 98 -2.32 -15.87 1.58
C LEU A 98 -1.93 -17.32 1.95
N THR A 99 -0.75 -17.53 2.51
CA THR A 99 -0.35 -18.86 2.99
C THR A 99 -1.32 -19.38 4.06
N LEU A 100 -1.72 -18.54 5.02
CA LEU A 100 -2.69 -18.91 6.06
C LEU A 100 -4.10 -19.17 5.49
N LEU A 101 -4.45 -18.56 4.36
CA LEU A 101 -5.70 -18.81 3.63
C LEU A 101 -5.63 -20.08 2.75
N GLY A 102 -4.48 -20.75 2.67
CA GLY A 102 -4.30 -22.02 1.97
C GLY A 102 -3.79 -21.89 0.53
N PHE A 103 -3.24 -20.74 0.13
CA PHE A 103 -2.53 -20.65 -1.15
C PHE A 103 -1.20 -21.40 -1.08
N GLU A 104 -0.97 -22.33 -2.01
CA GLU A 104 0.22 -23.19 -1.98
C GLU A 104 1.32 -22.72 -2.96
N ASN A 105 0.94 -22.04 -4.04
CA ASN A 105 1.83 -21.74 -5.17
C ASN A 105 2.28 -20.27 -5.25
N LEU A 106 2.84 -19.75 -4.15
CA LEU A 106 3.31 -18.37 -4.04
C LEU A 106 4.82 -18.25 -4.27
N GLU A 107 5.25 -17.24 -5.02
CA GLU A 107 6.65 -16.80 -5.07
C GLU A 107 6.72 -15.32 -4.76
N THR A 108 7.76 -14.90 -4.05
CA THR A 108 8.02 -13.48 -3.78
C THR A 108 9.15 -12.99 -4.68
N TYR A 109 9.05 -11.75 -5.11
CA TYR A 109 10.08 -11.10 -5.90
C TYR A 109 10.20 -9.64 -5.49
N GLN A 110 11.44 -9.16 -5.37
CA GLN A 110 11.77 -7.75 -5.22
C GLN A 110 12.88 -7.40 -6.22
N PRO A 111 12.75 -6.31 -6.99
CA PRO A 111 13.76 -5.94 -7.97
C PRO A 111 15.04 -5.49 -7.26
N LYS A 112 16.18 -5.82 -7.86
CA LYS A 112 17.47 -5.32 -7.38
C LYS A 112 17.62 -3.85 -7.76
N ARG A 113 17.48 -2.95 -6.79
CA ARG A 113 17.61 -1.49 -6.98
C ARG A 113 18.76 -1.05 -7.88
N LEU A 114 19.95 -1.64 -7.71
CA LEU A 114 21.16 -1.22 -8.44
C LEU A 114 21.22 -1.69 -9.90
N SER A 115 20.59 -2.82 -10.22
CA SER A 115 20.67 -3.42 -11.56
C SER A 115 19.38 -3.30 -12.35
N GLU A 116 18.24 -3.28 -11.67
CA GLU A 116 16.91 -3.30 -12.27
C GLU A 116 16.19 -1.96 -12.07
N GLY A 117 16.52 -1.24 -10.99
CA GLY A 117 15.85 0.02 -10.66
C GLY A 117 14.52 -0.18 -9.93
N TYR A 118 13.77 0.90 -9.80
CA TYR A 118 12.43 0.93 -9.19
C TYR A 118 11.36 0.67 -10.25
N GLY A 119 10.26 0.03 -9.84
CA GLY A 119 9.11 -0.26 -10.71
C GLY A 119 8.90 -1.75 -10.97
N LEU A 120 7.74 -2.06 -11.56
CA LEU A 120 7.45 -3.39 -12.13
C LEU A 120 8.01 -3.45 -13.55
N HIS A 121 8.90 -4.41 -13.79
CA HIS A 121 9.66 -4.47 -15.04
C HIS A 121 9.12 -5.50 -16.03
N ARG A 122 9.16 -5.13 -17.31
CA ARG A 122 8.76 -6.01 -18.42
C ARG A 122 9.52 -7.34 -18.45
N HIS A 123 10.84 -7.32 -18.22
CA HIS A 123 11.64 -8.56 -18.22
C HIS A 123 11.25 -9.50 -17.07
N ALA A 124 10.78 -8.96 -15.94
CA ALA A 124 10.29 -9.76 -14.83
C ALA A 124 8.99 -10.46 -15.21
N ILE A 125 8.05 -9.74 -15.85
CA ILE A 125 6.80 -10.30 -16.40
C ILE A 125 7.10 -11.45 -17.38
N GLU A 126 8.03 -11.26 -18.31
CA GLU A 126 8.42 -12.29 -19.27
C GLU A 126 9.04 -13.52 -18.59
N LYS A 127 9.86 -13.31 -17.55
CA LYS A 127 10.43 -14.37 -16.73
C LYS A 127 9.32 -15.16 -16.02
N PHE A 128 8.40 -14.49 -15.33
CA PHE A 128 7.34 -15.16 -14.56
C PHE A 128 6.41 -15.97 -15.47
N HIS A 129 6.05 -15.43 -16.63
CA HIS A 129 5.28 -16.16 -17.62
C HIS A 129 6.03 -17.42 -18.10
N ALA A 130 7.34 -17.33 -18.38
CA ALA A 130 8.15 -18.48 -18.75
C ALA A 130 8.23 -19.57 -17.65
N GLU A 131 8.08 -19.18 -16.39
CA GLU A 131 7.99 -20.08 -15.22
C GLU A 131 6.56 -20.64 -15.00
N GLY A 132 5.61 -20.26 -15.85
CA GLY A 132 4.21 -20.69 -15.81
C GLY A 132 3.39 -20.00 -14.71
N ARG A 133 3.79 -18.78 -14.30
CA ARG A 133 3.01 -17.92 -13.41
C ARG A 133 1.87 -17.29 -14.21
N SER A 134 0.68 -17.21 -13.62
CA SER A 134 -0.53 -16.69 -14.27
C SER A 134 -1.09 -15.42 -13.62
N LEU A 135 -0.56 -15.04 -12.46
CA LEU A 135 -0.96 -13.84 -11.74
C LEU A 135 0.25 -13.18 -11.06
N VAL A 136 0.37 -11.87 -11.22
CA VAL A 136 1.29 -11.02 -10.45
C VAL A 136 0.46 -10.08 -9.56
N ILE A 137 0.80 -9.99 -8.28
CA ILE A 137 0.21 -9.04 -7.33
C ILE A 137 1.34 -8.13 -6.86
N THR A 138 1.28 -6.84 -7.18
CA THR A 138 2.31 -5.91 -6.73
C THR A 138 2.02 -5.39 -5.33
N VAL A 139 3.06 -4.95 -4.62
CA VAL A 139 3.00 -4.33 -3.29
C VAL A 139 3.92 -3.12 -3.27
N ASP A 140 3.36 -1.94 -3.04
CA ASP A 140 4.10 -0.65 -2.97
C ASP A 140 4.81 -0.28 -4.30
N VAL A 141 4.26 -0.76 -5.41
CA VAL A 141 4.81 -0.49 -6.75
C VAL A 141 3.79 -0.80 -7.82
N GLY A 142 3.88 -0.11 -8.96
CA GLY A 142 3.26 -0.54 -10.21
C GLY A 142 2.28 0.46 -10.80
N ILE A 143 1.92 1.55 -10.12
CA ILE A 143 0.94 2.54 -10.62
C ILE A 143 1.31 3.18 -11.96
N THR A 144 2.61 3.15 -12.33
CA THR A 144 3.14 3.66 -13.60
C THR A 144 3.62 2.58 -14.57
N ALA A 145 3.41 1.29 -14.27
CA ALA A 145 4.03 0.16 -14.97
C ALA A 145 3.31 -0.25 -16.26
N ASN A 146 2.90 0.72 -17.09
CA ASN A 146 2.12 0.49 -18.31
C ASN A 146 2.76 -0.55 -19.23
N GLU A 147 4.08 -0.44 -19.52
CA GLU A 147 4.77 -1.38 -20.40
C GLU A 147 4.76 -2.82 -19.85
N ALA A 148 4.92 -2.99 -18.55
CA ALA A 148 4.93 -4.31 -17.93
C ALA A 148 3.52 -4.93 -17.92
N VAL A 149 2.49 -4.11 -17.66
CA VAL A 149 1.08 -4.54 -17.68
C VAL A 149 0.64 -4.88 -19.11
N ASP A 150 0.98 -4.05 -20.09
CA ASP A 150 0.72 -4.32 -21.51
C ASP A 150 1.35 -5.65 -21.92
N ARG A 151 2.60 -5.89 -21.50
CA ARG A 151 3.28 -7.15 -21.77
C ARG A 151 2.61 -8.34 -21.08
N ALA A 152 2.14 -8.18 -19.85
CA ALA A 152 1.41 -9.22 -19.14
C ALA A 152 0.11 -9.59 -19.88
N ASN A 153 -0.63 -8.58 -20.35
CA ASN A 153 -1.84 -8.76 -21.16
C ASN A 153 -1.57 -9.52 -22.46
N GLU A 154 -0.49 -9.18 -23.18
CA GLU A 154 -0.07 -9.90 -24.40
C GLU A 154 0.23 -11.38 -24.14
N LEU A 155 0.70 -11.69 -22.94
CA LEU A 155 1.06 -13.04 -22.49
C LEU A 155 -0.11 -13.78 -21.81
N GLY A 156 -1.27 -13.13 -21.67
CA GLY A 156 -2.43 -13.69 -20.96
C GLY A 156 -2.20 -13.89 -19.46
N MET A 157 -1.29 -13.11 -18.86
CA MET A 157 -1.03 -13.08 -17.42
C MET A 157 -1.72 -11.87 -16.80
N ASP A 158 -2.45 -12.09 -15.70
CA ASP A 158 -3.14 -11.01 -15.02
C ASP A 158 -2.20 -10.29 -14.04
N VAL A 159 -2.44 -9.00 -13.82
CA VAL A 159 -1.71 -8.18 -12.85
C VAL A 159 -2.71 -7.45 -11.94
N ILE A 160 -2.57 -7.63 -10.63
CA ILE A 160 -3.25 -6.82 -9.60
C ILE A 160 -2.21 -5.82 -9.09
N ILE A 161 -2.49 -4.53 -9.22
CA ILE A 161 -1.61 -3.48 -8.73
C ILE A 161 -2.09 -3.01 -7.35
N THR A 162 -1.20 -3.04 -6.35
CA THR A 162 -1.42 -2.35 -5.07
C THR A 162 -0.27 -1.37 -4.82
N ASP A 163 -0.63 -0.10 -4.66
CA ASP A 163 0.28 1.05 -4.59
C ASP A 163 -0.45 2.22 -3.91
N HIS A 164 0.25 3.29 -3.48
CA HIS A 164 -0.35 4.36 -2.67
C HIS A 164 0.20 5.78 -2.90
#